data_AF-A0A838F9F4-F1
#
_entry.id   AF-A0A838F9F4-F1
#
_cell.length_a   1.000
_cell.length_b   1.000
_cell.length_c   1.000
_cell.angle_alpha   90.00
_cell.angle_beta   90.00
_cell.angle_gamma   90.00
#
_symmetry.space_group_name_H-M   'P 1'
#
loop_
_entity.id
_entity.type
_entity.pdbx_description
1 polymer ?
#
loop_
_entity_poly.entity_id
_entity_poly.type
_entity_poly.pdbx_seq_one_letter_code
_entity_poly.pdbx_strand_id
1 'polypeptide(L)' 'MEHLVGAPKFSRTITHNKKLLNSEEALQLFFEVFDSIRKKLGPVLVQLPHTVKFRPEKDRKFL' A
#
# COMPACT_ATOMS: atom_id res chain seq x y z
N MET A 1 23.58 -1.65 -13.30
CA MET A 1 22.56 -1.23 -12.31
C MET A 1 21.44 -0.36 -12.93
N GLU A 2 21.41 -0.13 -14.25
CA GLU A 2 20.47 0.81 -14.89
C GLU A 2 19.00 0.34 -14.96
N HIS A 3 18.71 -0.95 -14.73
CA HIS A 3 17.36 -1.52 -14.87
C HIS A 3 16.69 -1.95 -13.56
N LEU A 4 17.28 -1.60 -12.40
CA LEU A 4 16.71 -2.02 -11.11
C LEU A 4 15.49 -1.16 -10.73
N VAL A 5 14.32 -1.79 -10.67
CA VAL A 5 13.06 -1.21 -10.20
C VAL A 5 12.63 -1.96 -8.93
N GLY A 6 12.33 -1.22 -7.86
CA GLY A 6 11.92 -1.79 -6.57
C GLY A 6 10.41 -1.70 -6.35
N ALA A 7 9.77 -2.78 -5.91
CA ALA A 7 8.35 -2.83 -5.58
C ALA A 7 8.17 -2.80 -4.05
N PRO A 8 8.05 -1.63 -3.40
CA PRO A 8 7.92 -1.59 -1.96
C PRO A 8 6.55 -2.08 -1.52
N LYS A 9 6.52 -2.69 -0.34
CA LYS A 9 5.29 -3.10 0.33
C LYS A 9 4.81 -1.98 1.24
N PHE A 10 3.50 -1.71 1.25
CA PHE A 10 2.94 -0.80 2.24
C PHE A 10 3.29 -1.23 3.67
N SER A 11 3.46 -0.23 4.54
CA SER A 11 3.77 -0.47 5.94
C SER A 11 2.69 -1.34 6.60
N ARG A 12 3.06 -2.04 7.68
CA ARG A 12 2.11 -2.82 8.49
C ARG A 12 1.02 -1.92 9.09
N THR A 13 1.32 -0.64 9.34
CA THR A 13 0.33 0.33 9.80
C THR A 13 -0.83 0.46 8.82
N ILE A 14 -0.53 0.61 7.52
CA ILE A 14 -1.55 0.76 6.47
C ILE A 14 -2.33 -0.56 6.28
N THR A 15 -1.62 -1.69 6.17
CA THR A 15 -2.23 -2.97 5.76
C THR A 15 -2.77 -3.81 6.91
N HIS A 16 -2.06 -3.92 8.02
CA HIS A 16 -2.39 -4.84 9.12
C HIS A 16 -3.17 -4.14 10.24
N ASN A 17 -2.79 -2.91 10.59
CA ASN A 17 -3.40 -2.18 11.70
C ASN A 17 -4.64 -1.42 11.25
N LYS A 18 -4.49 -0.52 10.27
CA LYS A 18 -5.60 0.27 9.70
C LYS A 18 -6.45 -0.50 8.69
N LYS A 19 -5.92 -1.58 8.11
CA LYS A 19 -6.61 -2.42 7.11
C LYS A 19 -7.20 -1.58 5.96
N LEU A 20 -6.41 -0.61 5.49
CA LEU A 20 -6.76 0.39 4.47
C LEU A 20 -7.84 1.42 4.85
N LEU A 21 -8.44 1.33 6.04
CA LEU A 21 -9.44 2.31 6.50
C LEU A 21 -8.76 3.59 6.98
N ASN A 22 -9.29 4.75 6.60
CA ASN A 22 -8.84 6.08 7.04
C ASN A 22 -7.30 6.21 7.05
N SER A 23 -6.69 5.78 5.94
CA SER A 23 -5.24 5.60 5.79
C SER A 23 -4.58 6.70 4.96
N GLU A 24 -5.30 7.76 4.61
CA GLU A 24 -4.87 8.85 3.72
C GLU A 24 -3.54 9.46 4.17
N GLU A 25 -3.45 9.86 5.44
CA GLU A 25 -2.22 10.43 6.03
C GLU A 25 -1.04 9.43 6.03
N ALA A 26 -1.33 8.17 6.34
CA ALA A 26 -0.30 7.13 6.36
C ALA A 26 0.21 6.79 4.95
N LEU A 27 -0.68 6.85 3.95
CA LEU A 27 -0.35 6.70 2.54
C LEU A 27 0.49 7.88 2.04
N GLN A 28 0.12 9.11 2.41
CA GLN A 28 0.87 10.30 2.07
C GLN A 28 2.32 10.19 2.59
N LEU A 29 2.48 9.91 3.89
CA LEU A 29 3.80 9.71 4.48
C LEU A 29 4.59 8.59 3.80
N PHE A 30 3.94 7.48 3.45
CA PHE A 30 4.62 6.39 2.73
C PHE A 30 5.19 6.89 1.39
N PHE A 31 4.41 7.62 0.60
CA PHE A 31 4.89 8.11 -0.70
C PHE A 31 5.94 9.23 -0.57
N GLU A 32 5.83 10.09 0.44
CA GLU A 32 6.87 11.10 0.75
C GLU A 32 8.23 10.44 1.03
N VAL A 33 8.25 9.32 1.78
CA VAL A 33 9.48 8.56 2.04
C VAL A 33 10.13 8.01 0.76
N PHE A 34 9.31 7.54 -0.20
CA PHE A 34 9.81 6.94 -1.44
C PHE A 34 10.02 7.94 -2.58
N ASP A 35 9.71 9.23 -2.39
CA ASP A 35 9.77 10.24 -3.44
C ASP A 35 11.20 10.40 -4.03
N SER A 36 12.22 10.31 -3.17
CA SER A 36 13.64 10.36 -3.58
C SER A 36 14.04 9.29 -4.61
N ILE A 37 13.31 8.16 -4.66
CA ILE A 37 13.56 7.06 -5.61
C ILE A 37 12.42 6.86 -6.61
N ARG A 38 11.54 7.87 -6.79
CA ARG A 38 10.33 7.78 -7.63
C ARG A 38 10.57 7.19 -9.02
N LYS A 39 11.70 7.52 -9.67
CA LYS A 39 12.06 7.00 -11.01
C LYS A 39 12.36 5.49 -11.04
N LYS A 40 12.63 4.88 -9.88
CA LYS A 40 12.90 3.45 -9.70
C LYS A 40 11.80 2.75 -8.89
N LEU A 41 10.70 3.45 -8.61
CA LEU A 41 9.57 2.93 -7.88
C LEU A 41 8.70 2.10 -8.84
N GLY A 42 8.66 0.80 -8.60
CA GLY A 42 7.74 -0.12 -9.27
C GLY A 42 6.37 -0.14 -8.59
N PRO A 43 5.55 -1.17 -8.88
CA PRO A 43 4.26 -1.35 -8.23
C PRO A 43 4.39 -1.40 -6.71
N VAL A 44 3.43 -0.81 -6.01
CA VAL A 44 3.35 -0.92 -4.55
C VAL A 44 2.58 -2.18 -4.18
N LEU A 45 3.20 -3.07 -3.41
CA LEU A 45 2.57 -4.31 -2.95
C LEU A 45 1.63 -4.00 -1.77
N VAL A 46 0.33 -4.26 -1.99
CA VAL A 46 -0.71 -4.19 -0.95
C VAL A 46 -1.02 -5.60 -0.47
N GLN A 47 -0.35 -6.03 0.60
CA GLN A 47 -0.58 -7.34 1.20
C GLN A 47 -1.40 -7.20 2.49
N LEU A 48 -2.67 -7.62 2.43
CA LEU A 48 -3.58 -7.63 3.57
C LEU A 48 -3.27 -8.82 4.52
N PRO A 49 -3.53 -8.68 5.83
CA PRO A 49 -3.45 -9.81 6.75
C PRO A 49 -4.59 -10.81 6.48
N HIS A 50 -4.37 -12.07 6.85
CA HIS A 50 -5.37 -13.15 6.77
C HIS A 50 -6.68 -12.85 7.53
N THR A 51 -6.68 -11.88 8.44
CA THR A 51 -7.86 -11.47 9.22
C THR A 51 -8.79 -10.51 8.48
N VAL A 52 -8.40 -9.98 7.32
CA VAL A 52 -9.28 -9.18 6.46
C VAL A 52 -10.11 -10.16 5.61
N LYS A 53 -11.42 -10.16 5.83
CA LYS A 53 -12.38 -10.96 5.06
C LYS A 53 -13.07 -10.08 4.04
N PHE A 54 -13.31 -10.64 2.85
CA PHE A 54 -14.15 -10.01 1.84
C PHE A 54 -15.60 -9.92 2.33
N ARG A 55 -16.19 -8.74 2.18
CA ARG A 55 -17.56 -8.39 2.56
C ARG A 55 -18.26 -7.78 1.34
N PRO A 56 -19.01 -8.58 0.57
CA PRO A 56 -19.58 -8.17 -0.71
C PRO A 56 -20.32 -6.83 -0.67
N GLU A 57 -21.07 -6.56 0.40
CA GLU A 57 -21.87 -5.36 0.58
C GLU A 57 -21.06 -4.08 0.84
N LYS A 58 -19.83 -4.21 1.37
CA LYS A 58 -18.94 -3.07 1.67
C LYS A 58 -17.84 -2.89 0.64
N ASP A 59 -17.33 -4.00 0.12
CA ASP A 59 -16.10 -4.02 -0.67
C ASP A 59 -16.36 -3.95 -2.19
N ARG A 60 -17.63 -4.05 -2.64
CA ARG A 60 -18.00 -3.94 -4.06
C ARG A 60 -17.63 -2.61 -4.72
N LYS A 61 -17.41 -1.57 -3.91
CA LYS A 61 -17.03 -0.22 -4.40
C LYS A 61 -15.54 -0.10 -4.72
N PHE A 62 -14.76 -1.15 -4.48
CA PHE A 62 -13.29 -1.14 -4.61
C PHE A 62 -12.76 -1.88 -5.86
N LEU A 63 -13.65 -2.42 -6.70
CA LEU A 63 -13.36 -3.05 -7.99
C LEU A 63 -14.14 -2.35 -9.10
#